data_AF-A1AYB1-F1
#
_entry.id   AF-A1AYB1-F1
#
_cell.length_a   1.000
_cell.length_b   1.000
_cell.length_c   1.000
_cell.angle_alpha   90.00
_cell.angle_beta   90.00
_cell.angle_gamma   90.00
#
_symmetry.space_group_name_H-M   'P 1'
#
loop_
_entity.id
_entity.type
_entity.pdbx_description
1 polymer ?
#
loop_
_entity_poly.entity_id
_entity_poly.type
_entity_poly.pdbx_seq_one_letter_code
_entity_poly.pdbx_strand_id
1 'polypeptide(L)'
;MKIAYADPPYIGCAHLYCDRPDYAGEVDHAALIDRLERDYDGWILHAAATPHSFAVLAPLVEPTGARWMAWVKGFAAFKRNVPVAWAWEPVIVKAARKPVVSKRLVLRDWVQESITLRRGLTGAKPEAVCLWAFEMVAARPEDTLDDLFPGTGAVTAAWHSWQRKFTLPGDPVPALPPSDSARRGRSRTGGAS
;
A
#
# COMPACT_ATOMS: atom_id res chain seq x y z
N MET A 1 1.48 1.96 -18.05
CA MET A 1 0.88 2.96 -17.14
C MET A 1 1.78 3.12 -15.93
N LYS A 2 1.73 4.30 -15.33
CA LYS A 2 2.38 4.61 -14.06
C LYS A 2 1.36 4.57 -12.94
N ILE A 3 1.61 3.71 -11.95
CA ILE A 3 0.69 3.44 -10.85
C ILE A 3 1.34 3.88 -9.53
N ALA A 4 0.57 4.52 -8.65
CA ALA A 4 0.99 4.79 -7.28
C ALA A 4 0.32 3.84 -6.29
N TYR A 5 1.09 3.37 -5.32
CA TYR A 5 0.57 2.70 -4.14
C TYR A 5 0.93 3.53 -2.90
N ALA A 6 -0.09 4.07 -2.23
CA ALA A 6 0.06 4.89 -1.05
C ALA A 6 -0.55 4.19 0.18
N ASP A 7 0.30 3.90 1.16
CA ASP A 7 -0.10 3.49 2.51
C ASP A 7 0.52 4.46 3.54
N PRO A 8 0.09 5.74 3.53
CA PRO A 8 0.65 6.74 4.42
C PRO A 8 0.35 6.40 5.89
N PRO A 9 1.09 6.98 6.84
CA PRO A 9 0.54 7.15 8.18
C PRO A 9 -0.85 7.78 8.07
N TYR A 10 -1.87 7.06 8.54
CA TYR A 10 -3.25 7.53 8.46
C TYR A 10 -3.40 8.86 9.21
N ILE A 11 -4.40 9.65 8.82
CA ILE A 11 -4.67 10.97 9.38
C ILE A 11 -4.66 10.91 10.92
N GLY A 12 -3.80 11.73 11.53
CA GLY A 12 -3.59 11.84 12.97
C GLY A 12 -2.74 10.71 13.58
N CYS A 13 -2.20 9.80 12.78
CA CYS A 13 -1.45 8.61 13.23
C CYS A 13 0.04 8.67 12.90
N ALA A 14 0.55 9.78 12.33
CA ALA A 14 1.97 9.92 12.02
C ALA A 14 2.88 9.80 13.26
N HIS A 15 2.40 10.23 14.42
CA HIS A 15 3.11 10.11 15.70
C HIS A 15 3.49 8.65 16.05
N LEU A 16 2.80 7.64 15.52
CA LEU A 16 3.15 6.22 15.74
C LEU A 16 4.49 5.82 15.09
N TYR A 17 5.02 6.67 14.22
CA TYR A 17 6.24 6.43 13.46
C TYR A 17 7.36 7.41 13.84
N CYS A 18 7.24 8.17 14.93
CA CYS A 18 8.23 9.22 15.28
C CYS A 18 9.65 8.69 15.50
N ASP A 19 9.80 7.43 15.91
CA ASP A 19 11.10 6.79 16.15
C ASP A 19 11.73 6.23 14.85
N ARG A 20 11.10 6.44 13.70
CA ARG A 20 11.57 5.93 12.42
C ARG A 20 12.53 6.92 11.76
N PRO A 21 13.63 6.44 11.12
CA PRO A 21 14.58 7.32 10.44
C PRO A 21 13.96 8.13 9.29
N ASP A 22 12.89 7.62 8.68
CA ASP A 22 12.15 8.21 7.57
C ASP A 22 10.90 9.00 8.01
N TYR A 23 10.76 9.28 9.31
CA TYR A 23 9.66 10.08 9.82
C TYR A 23 9.68 11.52 9.27
N ALA A 24 8.61 11.92 8.61
CA ALA A 24 8.46 13.23 7.98
C ALA A 24 7.29 14.07 8.55
N GLY A 25 6.73 13.67 9.70
CA GLY A 25 5.56 14.34 10.27
C GLY A 25 4.24 13.86 9.70
N GLU A 26 3.18 14.62 9.96
CA GLU A 26 1.83 14.37 9.45
C GLU A 26 1.80 14.53 7.93
N VAL A 27 1.13 13.60 7.24
CA VAL A 27 1.01 13.65 5.78
C VAL A 27 -0.10 14.62 5.40
N ASP A 28 0.21 15.58 4.53
CA ASP A 28 -0.79 16.39 3.84
C ASP A 28 -1.52 15.52 2.80
N HIS A 29 -2.71 15.04 3.18
CA HIS A 29 -3.49 14.14 2.34
C HIS A 29 -4.12 14.85 1.13
N ALA A 30 -4.32 16.17 1.19
CA ALA A 30 -4.80 16.93 0.03
C ALA A 30 -3.69 17.01 -1.03
N ALA A 31 -2.49 17.41 -0.62
CA ALA A 31 -1.33 17.44 -1.52
C ALA A 31 -0.96 16.04 -2.05
N LEU A 32 -1.14 14.99 -1.23
CA LEU A 32 -0.96 13.61 -1.66
C LEU A 32 -1.97 13.24 -2.76
N ILE A 33 -3.27 13.46 -2.57
CA ILE A 33 -4.29 13.15 -3.58
C ILE A 33 -4.08 13.96 -4.86
N ASP A 34 -3.76 15.25 -4.76
CA ASP A 34 -3.44 16.09 -5.91
C ASP A 34 -2.25 15.54 -6.70
N ARG A 35 -1.22 15.04 -5.99
CA ARG A 35 -0.07 14.37 -6.61
C ARG A 35 -0.48 13.05 -7.29
N LEU A 36 -1.31 12.25 -6.64
CA LEU A 36 -1.82 10.99 -7.18
C LEU A 36 -2.59 11.23 -8.49
N GLU A 37 -3.46 12.25 -8.54
CA GLU A 37 -4.24 12.60 -9.73
C GLU A 37 -3.40 13.18 -10.86
N ARG A 38 -2.39 13.98 -10.53
CA ARG A 38 -1.56 14.68 -11.52
C ARG A 38 -0.50 13.78 -12.15
N ASP A 39 0.13 12.91 -11.36
CA ASP A 39 1.38 12.26 -11.76
C ASP A 39 1.23 10.77 -12.10
N TYR A 40 0.04 10.18 -11.94
CA TYR A 40 -0.22 8.75 -12.11
C TYR A 40 -1.49 8.47 -12.92
N ASP A 41 -1.45 7.41 -13.73
CA ASP A 41 -2.61 6.97 -14.52
C ASP A 41 -3.69 6.33 -13.63
N GLY A 42 -3.26 5.72 -12.51
CA GLY A 42 -4.13 5.14 -11.50
C GLY A 42 -3.38 4.96 -10.17
N TRP A 43 -4.14 4.84 -9.09
CA TRP A 43 -3.56 4.84 -7.76
C TRP A 43 -4.40 4.08 -6.74
N ILE A 44 -3.73 3.66 -5.68
CA ILE A 44 -4.28 2.98 -4.51
C ILE A 44 -3.92 3.79 -3.28
N LEU A 45 -4.90 4.11 -2.44
CA LEU A 45 -4.71 4.83 -1.18
C LEU A 45 -5.37 4.05 -0.03
N HIS A 46 -4.57 3.62 0.94
CA HIS A 46 -5.06 3.06 2.19
C HIS A 46 -5.39 4.17 3.18
N ALA A 47 -6.45 3.99 3.96
CA ALA A 47 -6.90 4.97 4.93
C ALA A 47 -7.49 4.32 6.19
N ALA A 48 -7.74 5.14 7.22
CA ALA A 48 -8.42 4.70 8.43
C ALA A 48 -9.95 4.73 8.26
N ALA A 49 -10.64 3.77 8.87
CA ALA A 49 -12.10 3.72 8.93
C ALA A 49 -12.69 4.66 10.01
N THR A 50 -12.11 5.84 10.26
CA THR A 50 -12.57 6.77 11.30
C THR A 50 -13.45 7.87 10.73
N PRO A 51 -14.42 8.43 11.49
CA PRO A 51 -15.24 9.54 11.03
C PRO A 51 -14.41 10.74 10.52
N HIS A 52 -13.30 11.05 11.19
CA HIS A 52 -12.41 12.12 10.79
C HIS A 52 -11.73 11.83 9.44
N SER A 53 -11.24 10.60 9.24
CA SER A 53 -10.65 10.18 7.97
C SER A 53 -11.66 10.32 6.82
N PHE A 54 -12.91 9.86 7.00
CA PHE A 54 -13.96 10.05 6.01
C PHE A 54 -14.27 11.52 5.74
N ALA A 55 -14.40 12.35 6.78
CA ALA A 55 -14.71 13.77 6.64
C ALA A 55 -13.64 14.54 5.86
N VAL A 56 -12.37 14.17 6.03
CA VAL A 56 -11.24 14.79 5.30
C VAL A 56 -11.13 14.25 3.88
N LEU A 57 -11.19 12.93 3.70
CA LEU A 57 -10.90 12.29 2.41
C LEU A 57 -12.08 12.33 1.43
N ALA A 58 -13.32 12.20 1.90
CA ALA A 58 -14.49 12.14 1.02
C ALA A 58 -14.58 13.33 0.03
N PRO A 59 -14.45 14.61 0.44
CA PRO A 59 -14.51 15.74 -0.50
C PRO A 59 -13.31 15.78 -1.47
N LEU A 60 -12.15 15.26 -1.07
CA LEU A 60 -10.96 15.19 -1.92
C LEU A 60 -11.06 14.07 -2.96
N VAL A 61 -11.70 12.96 -2.59
CA VAL A 61 -11.82 11.76 -3.42
C VAL A 61 -12.99 11.85 -4.40
N GLU A 62 -14.10 12.49 -4.03
CA GLU A 62 -15.30 12.64 -4.87
C GLU A 62 -15.01 13.07 -6.33
N PRO A 63 -14.20 14.11 -6.60
CA PRO A 63 -13.97 14.56 -7.97
C PRO A 63 -13.05 13.65 -8.79
N THR A 64 -12.37 12.69 -8.17
CA THR A 64 -11.34 11.86 -8.83
C THR A 64 -11.93 10.68 -9.62
N GLY A 65 -13.20 10.32 -9.34
CA GLY A 65 -13.83 9.11 -9.85
C GLY A 65 -13.29 7.81 -9.23
N ALA A 66 -12.46 7.90 -8.20
CA ALA A 66 -11.94 6.74 -7.47
C ALA A 66 -13.06 6.07 -6.64
N ARG A 67 -12.92 4.76 -6.44
CA ARG A 67 -13.87 3.94 -5.70
C ARG A 67 -13.36 3.67 -4.29
N TRP A 68 -14.24 3.84 -3.30
CA TRP A 68 -14.03 3.31 -1.97
C TRP A 68 -14.27 1.80 -1.95
N MET A 69 -13.27 1.05 -1.50
CA MET A 69 -13.29 -0.40 -1.34
C MET A 69 -12.96 -0.77 0.10
N ALA A 70 -13.11 -2.03 0.48
CA ALA A 70 -12.90 -2.47 1.87
C ALA A 70 -11.93 -3.65 1.99
N TRP A 71 -10.87 -3.47 2.78
CA TRP A 71 -10.14 -4.60 3.33
C TRP A 71 -10.76 -5.00 4.67
N VAL A 72 -11.43 -6.15 4.70
CA VAL A 72 -12.01 -6.76 5.89
C VAL A 72 -11.00 -7.70 6.55
N LYS A 73 -10.86 -7.63 7.86
CA LYS A 73 -9.87 -8.40 8.62
C LYS A 73 -10.53 -9.59 9.28
N GLY A 74 -10.29 -10.79 8.74
CA GLY A 74 -10.78 -12.05 9.35
C GLY A 74 -10.25 -12.22 10.78
N PHE A 75 -8.99 -11.82 11.00
CA PHE A 75 -8.43 -11.55 12.31
C PHE A 75 -7.91 -10.10 12.38
N ALA A 76 -8.31 -9.37 13.43
CA ALA A 76 -7.92 -7.99 13.70
C ALA A 76 -7.26 -7.85 15.09
N ALA A 77 -6.60 -6.72 15.34
CA ALA A 77 -6.00 -6.44 16.65
C ALA A 77 -7.08 -5.98 17.64
N PHE A 78 -7.42 -6.82 18.61
CA PHE A 78 -8.32 -6.49 19.71
C PHE A 78 -7.51 -5.86 20.86
N LYS A 79 -7.74 -4.58 21.13
CA LYS A 79 -7.01 -3.81 22.16
C LYS A 79 -7.86 -3.65 23.40
N ARG A 80 -7.21 -3.66 24.57
CA ARG A 80 -7.85 -3.32 25.85
C ARG A 80 -8.47 -1.91 25.73
N ASN A 81 -9.68 -1.74 26.25
CA ASN A 81 -10.45 -0.49 26.23
C ASN A 81 -10.91 0.00 24.84
N VAL A 82 -10.86 -0.84 23.81
CA VAL A 82 -11.50 -0.58 22.51
C VAL A 82 -12.74 -1.47 22.40
N PRO A 83 -13.96 -0.95 22.67
CA PRO A 83 -15.17 -1.78 22.79
C PRO A 83 -15.63 -2.37 21.44
N VAL A 84 -15.35 -1.66 20.34
CA VAL A 84 -15.61 -2.13 18.97
C VAL A 84 -14.30 -2.08 18.20
N ALA A 85 -13.79 -3.24 17.79
CA ALA A 85 -12.51 -3.34 17.11
C ALA A 85 -12.59 -2.79 15.68
N TRP A 86 -11.50 -2.15 15.23
CA TRP A 86 -11.31 -1.72 13.85
C TRP A 86 -10.98 -2.92 12.95
N ALA A 87 -12.02 -3.69 12.61
CA ALA A 87 -11.93 -4.95 11.87
C ALA A 87 -11.96 -4.78 10.33
N TRP A 88 -11.87 -3.56 9.82
CA TRP A 88 -11.73 -3.29 8.40
C TRP A 88 -11.02 -1.96 8.16
N GLU A 89 -10.51 -1.76 6.95
CA GLU A 89 -9.87 -0.53 6.48
C GLU A 89 -10.39 -0.15 5.09
N PRO A 90 -10.71 1.14 4.83
CA PRO A 90 -10.98 1.61 3.48
C PRO A 90 -9.72 1.57 2.62
N VAL A 91 -9.90 1.13 1.38
CA VAL A 91 -8.88 1.20 0.32
C VAL A 91 -9.53 1.94 -0.85
N ILE A 92 -9.01 3.11 -1.18
CA ILE A 92 -9.54 3.95 -2.25
C ILE A 92 -8.73 3.66 -3.51
N VAL A 93 -9.40 3.35 -4.62
CA VAL A 93 -8.73 2.92 -5.85
C VAL A 93 -9.26 3.67 -7.06
N LYS A 94 -8.34 4.27 -7.82
CA LYS A 94 -8.59 4.77 -9.18
C LYS A 94 -7.90 3.86 -10.20
N ALA A 95 -8.67 3.21 -11.06
CA ALA A 95 -8.12 2.29 -12.03
C ALA A 95 -7.24 3.00 -13.06
N ALA A 96 -6.05 2.45 -13.33
CA ALA A 96 -5.09 2.98 -14.31
C ALA A 96 -5.53 2.81 -15.77
N ARG A 97 -6.58 2.01 -15.99
CA ARG A 97 -7.22 1.83 -17.29
C ARG A 97 -8.64 1.34 -17.10
N LYS A 98 -9.47 1.51 -18.14
CA LYS A 98 -10.80 0.92 -18.18
C LYS A 98 -10.71 -0.60 -17.98
N PRO A 99 -11.42 -1.18 -16.99
CA PRO A 99 -11.48 -2.62 -16.84
C PRO A 99 -12.08 -3.25 -18.11
N VAL A 100 -11.35 -4.18 -18.72
CA VAL A 100 -11.88 -4.93 -19.86
C VAL A 100 -12.76 -6.05 -19.28
N VAL A 101 -14.08 -5.91 -19.43
CA VAL A 101 -15.05 -6.95 -19.08
C VAL A 101 -15.02 -8.01 -20.19
N SER A 102 -13.93 -8.78 -20.27
CA SER A 102 -13.83 -9.92 -21.17
C SER A 102 -13.37 -11.14 -20.39
N LYS A 103 -14.29 -12.07 -20.13
CA LYS A 103 -14.02 -13.38 -19.49
C LYS A 103 -13.34 -13.34 -18.10
N ARG A 104 -13.06 -12.16 -17.55
CA ARG A 104 -12.55 -11.97 -16.19
C ARG A 104 -13.66 -12.14 -15.17
N LEU A 105 -13.33 -12.71 -14.03
CA LEU A 105 -14.21 -12.76 -12.87
C LEU A 105 -14.62 -11.34 -12.49
N VAL A 106 -15.90 -11.14 -12.20
CA VAL A 106 -16.36 -9.92 -11.53
C VAL A 106 -15.75 -9.92 -10.14
N LEU A 107 -14.89 -8.95 -9.87
CA LEU A 107 -14.22 -8.81 -8.59
C LEU A 107 -15.08 -7.99 -7.64
N ARG A 108 -15.04 -8.36 -6.36
CA ARG A 108 -15.71 -7.61 -5.30
C ARG A 108 -14.86 -6.39 -4.96
N ASP A 109 -15.51 -5.29 -4.62
CA ASP A 109 -14.89 -4.09 -4.04
C ASP A 109 -14.53 -4.28 -2.55
N TRP A 110 -14.32 -5.54 -2.14
CA TRP A 110 -13.75 -5.88 -0.85
C TRP A 110 -12.94 -7.16 -0.92
N VAL A 111 -12.01 -7.29 0.02
CA VAL A 111 -11.22 -8.50 0.27
C VAL A 111 -11.25 -8.84 1.76
N GLN A 112 -11.34 -10.12 2.11
CA GLN A 112 -11.12 -10.57 3.48
C GLN A 112 -9.73 -11.16 3.61
N GLU A 113 -8.89 -10.56 4.45
CA GLU A 113 -7.54 -11.05 4.73
C GLU A 113 -7.13 -10.65 6.15
N SER A 114 -6.45 -11.53 6.89
CA SER A 114 -6.06 -11.21 8.26
C SER A 114 -4.89 -10.24 8.30
N ILE A 115 -4.79 -9.42 9.35
CA ILE A 115 -3.60 -8.57 9.53
C ILE A 115 -2.33 -9.42 9.63
N THR A 116 -1.20 -8.89 9.18
CA THR A 116 0.08 -9.57 9.40
C THR A 116 0.49 -9.44 10.87
N LEU A 117 0.79 -10.57 11.50
CA LEU A 117 1.39 -10.61 12.83
C LEU A 117 2.91 -10.75 12.67
N ARG A 118 3.69 -10.09 13.55
CA ARG A 118 5.15 -10.30 13.71
C ARG A 118 6.04 -9.90 12.52
N ARG A 119 5.62 -8.97 11.64
CA ARG A 119 6.47 -8.46 10.52
C ARG A 119 7.30 -7.20 10.83
N GLY A 120 7.61 -6.93 12.09
CA GLY A 120 8.58 -5.91 12.50
C GLY A 120 8.12 -4.44 12.46
N LEU A 121 7.14 -4.07 11.63
CA LEU A 121 6.51 -2.74 11.62
C LEU A 121 4.99 -2.86 11.76
N THR A 122 4.42 -2.04 12.65
CA THR A 122 2.97 -1.86 12.75
C THR A 122 2.40 -1.36 11.42
N GLY A 123 1.35 -1.98 10.92
CA GLY A 123 0.66 -1.54 9.70
C GLY A 123 1.09 -2.23 8.40
N ALA A 124 2.09 -3.13 8.44
CA ALA A 124 2.53 -3.87 7.24
C ALA A 124 1.36 -4.64 6.58
N LYS A 125 1.08 -4.30 5.32
CA LYS A 125 -0.04 -4.90 4.56
C LYS A 125 0.22 -6.37 4.21
N PRO A 126 -0.77 -7.26 4.38
CA PRO A 126 -0.68 -8.63 3.89
C PRO A 126 -0.52 -8.66 2.37
N GLU A 127 0.27 -9.61 1.86
CA GLU A 127 0.53 -9.73 0.42
C GLU A 127 -0.78 -9.87 -0.38
N ALA A 128 -1.73 -10.68 0.09
CA ALA A 128 -3.01 -10.89 -0.60
C ALA A 128 -3.84 -9.60 -0.75
N VAL A 129 -3.74 -8.66 0.20
CA VAL A 129 -4.38 -7.34 0.08
C VAL A 129 -3.72 -6.52 -1.03
N CYS A 130 -2.38 -6.51 -1.10
CA CYS A 130 -1.65 -5.85 -2.17
C CYS A 130 -2.02 -6.43 -3.54
N LEU A 131 -2.05 -7.76 -3.66
CA LEU A 131 -2.42 -8.44 -4.92
C LEU A 131 -3.83 -8.10 -5.37
N TRP A 132 -4.80 -8.10 -4.44
CA TRP A 132 -6.16 -7.66 -4.73
C TRP A 132 -6.18 -6.21 -5.20
N ALA A 133 -5.44 -5.31 -4.55
CA ALA A 133 -5.37 -3.91 -4.96
C ALA A 133 -4.74 -3.72 -6.35
N PHE A 134 -3.74 -4.53 -6.72
CA PHE A 134 -3.16 -4.53 -8.07
C PHE A 134 -4.19 -4.92 -9.15
N GLU A 135 -5.05 -5.90 -8.86
CA GLU A 135 -6.17 -6.23 -9.76
C GLU A 135 -7.19 -5.08 -9.83
N MET A 136 -7.49 -4.44 -8.69
CA MET A 136 -8.47 -3.35 -8.60
C MET A 136 -8.04 -2.09 -9.35
N VAL A 137 -6.74 -1.77 -9.30
CA VAL A 137 -6.16 -0.65 -10.06
C VAL A 137 -5.98 -1.00 -11.55
N ALA A 138 -6.36 -2.22 -11.96
CA ALA A 138 -6.19 -2.76 -13.30
C ALA A 138 -4.71 -2.76 -13.76
N ALA A 139 -3.80 -3.10 -12.85
CA ALA A 139 -2.39 -3.27 -13.14
C ALA A 139 -2.14 -4.41 -14.14
N ARG A 140 -1.04 -4.30 -14.86
CA ARG A 140 -0.43 -5.36 -15.67
C ARG A 140 1.06 -5.48 -15.34
N PRO A 141 1.68 -6.64 -15.59
CA PRO A 141 3.08 -6.88 -15.22
C PRO A 141 4.07 -5.89 -15.84
N GLU A 142 3.75 -5.36 -17.02
CA GLU A 142 4.57 -4.38 -17.76
C GLU A 142 4.45 -2.93 -17.25
N ASP A 143 3.55 -2.66 -16.30
CA ASP A 143 3.42 -1.33 -15.71
C ASP A 143 4.52 -1.02 -14.69
N THR A 144 4.65 0.25 -14.35
CA THR A 144 5.50 0.70 -13.24
C THR A 144 4.64 1.01 -12.03
N LEU A 145 5.07 0.56 -10.85
CA LEU A 145 4.41 0.85 -9.58
C LEU A 145 5.38 1.57 -8.64
N ASP A 146 5.01 2.78 -8.23
CA ASP A 146 5.72 3.57 -7.21
C ASP A 146 5.09 3.30 -5.84
N ASP A 147 5.85 2.67 -4.94
CA ASP A 147 5.51 2.50 -3.53
C ASP A 147 5.90 3.77 -2.76
N LEU A 148 4.90 4.65 -2.52
CA LEU A 148 5.15 6.00 -1.99
C LEU A 148 5.48 6.01 -0.50
N PHE A 149 5.17 4.93 0.23
CA PHE A 149 5.38 4.79 1.66
C PHE A 149 5.94 3.39 1.97
N PRO A 150 7.20 3.12 1.57
CA PRO A 150 7.70 1.75 1.47
C PRO A 150 7.80 1.04 2.83
N GLY A 151 8.09 1.75 3.93
CA GLY A 151 8.11 1.18 5.27
C GLY A 151 9.02 -0.06 5.39
N THR A 152 8.44 -1.27 5.40
CA THR A 152 9.16 -2.56 5.40
C THR A 152 9.50 -3.11 4.02
N GLY A 153 9.06 -2.44 2.95
CA GLY A 153 9.13 -2.89 1.56
C GLY A 153 8.08 -3.95 1.19
N ALA A 154 7.05 -4.17 2.02
CA ALA A 154 6.08 -5.24 1.82
C ALA A 154 5.28 -5.11 0.51
N VAL A 155 4.89 -3.88 0.14
CA VAL A 155 4.15 -3.60 -1.10
C VAL A 155 5.06 -3.82 -2.31
N THR A 156 6.27 -3.23 -2.30
CA THR A 156 7.30 -3.47 -3.33
C THR A 156 7.60 -4.97 -3.53
N ALA A 157 7.76 -5.73 -2.44
CA ALA A 157 7.99 -7.17 -2.50
C ALA A 157 6.78 -7.93 -3.11
N ALA A 158 5.56 -7.54 -2.73
CA ALA A 158 4.33 -8.11 -3.29
C ALA A 158 4.19 -7.80 -4.79
N TRP A 159 4.57 -6.60 -5.23
CA TRP A 159 4.56 -6.22 -6.65
C TRP A 159 5.48 -7.12 -7.47
N HIS A 160 6.73 -7.31 -7.04
CA HIS A 160 7.66 -8.21 -7.72
C HIS A 160 7.21 -9.67 -7.69
N SER A 161 6.62 -10.13 -6.58
CA SER A 161 6.00 -11.46 -6.47
C SER A 161 4.88 -11.65 -7.49
N TRP A 162 4.02 -10.65 -7.64
CA TRP A 162 2.92 -10.64 -8.59
C TRP A 162 3.39 -10.64 -10.05
N GLN A 163 4.35 -9.79 -10.41
CA GLN A 163 4.91 -9.74 -11.76
C GLN A 163 5.43 -11.12 -12.20
N ARG A 164 6.13 -11.83 -11.30
CA ARG A 164 6.67 -13.18 -11.58
C ARG A 164 5.61 -14.23 -11.88
N LYS A 165 4.36 -14.06 -11.44
CA LYS A 165 3.26 -15.00 -11.75
C LYS A 165 2.88 -14.99 -13.23
N PHE A 166 3.30 -13.96 -13.97
CA PHE A 166 3.01 -13.77 -15.39
C PHE A 166 4.26 -13.82 -16.28
N THR A 167 5.42 -14.12 -15.69
CA THR A 167 6.70 -14.28 -16.37
C THR A 167 6.83 -15.73 -16.85
N LEU A 168 7.09 -15.94 -18.14
CA LEU A 168 7.41 -17.27 -18.66
C LEU A 168 8.91 -17.59 -18.46
N PRO A 169 9.33 -18.87 -18.47
CA PRO A 169 10.74 -19.22 -18.44
C PRO A 169 11.49 -18.56 -19.62
N GLY A 170 12.41 -17.64 -19.33
CA GLY A 170 13.22 -16.92 -20.32
C GLY A 170 12.98 -15.40 -20.38
N ASP A 171 11.91 -14.90 -19.77
CA ASP A 171 11.65 -13.47 -19.68
C ASP A 171 12.62 -12.77 -18.69
N PRO A 172 13.05 -11.53 -18.97
CA PRO A 172 13.92 -10.78 -18.07
C PRO A 172 13.23 -10.51 -16.72
N VAL A 173 13.89 -10.92 -15.63
CA VAL A 173 13.37 -10.75 -14.26
C VAL A 173 13.65 -9.32 -13.76
N PRO A 174 12.68 -8.62 -13.16
CA PRO A 174 12.93 -7.31 -12.54
C PRO A 174 14.00 -7.41 -11.44
N ALA A 175 14.97 -6.49 -11.45
CA ALA A 175 16.01 -6.44 -10.44
C ALA A 175 15.41 -6.21 -9.04
N LEU A 176 15.80 -7.04 -8.06
CA LEU A 176 15.40 -6.84 -6.67
C LEU A 176 16.07 -5.58 -6.11
N PRO A 177 15.36 -4.76 -5.30
CA PRO A 177 16.05 -3.81 -4.44
C PRO A 177 16.98 -4.57 -3.49
N PRO A 178 18.19 -4.06 -3.21
CA PRO A 178 19.12 -4.73 -2.31
C PRO A 178 18.49 -4.90 -0.93
N SER A 179 18.62 -6.10 -0.37
CA SER A 179 18.12 -6.40 0.99
C SER A 179 18.82 -5.52 2.02
N ASP A 180 18.07 -5.03 3.01
CA ASP A 180 18.56 -4.16 4.09
C ASP A 180 19.71 -4.78 4.93
N SER A 181 19.90 -6.09 4.83
CA SER A 181 21.06 -6.81 5.40
C SER A 181 22.40 -6.36 4.81
N ALA A 182 22.42 -5.84 3.58
CA ALA A 182 23.64 -5.38 2.92
C ALA A 182 24.13 -4.00 3.44
N ARG A 183 23.26 -3.19 4.05
CA ARG A 183 23.65 -1.90 4.66
C ARG A 183 24.36 -2.05 6.01
N ARG A 184 24.15 -3.16 6.72
CA ARG A 184 24.74 -3.39 8.05
C ARG A 184 26.14 -4.03 8.02
N GLY A 185 26.66 -4.39 6.84
CA GLY A 185 27.92 -5.12 6.69
C GLY A 185 29.19 -4.29 6.45
N ARG A 186 29.11 -2.96 6.29
CA ARG A 186 30.27 -2.11 5.96
C ARG A 186 30.46 -0.94 6.91
N SER A 187 30.69 -1.23 8.19
CA SER A 187 31.27 -0.23 9.11
C SER A 187 31.95 -0.86 10.33
N ARG A 188 32.88 -1.81 10.13
CA ARG A 188 33.87 -2.19 11.16
C ARG A 188 35.18 -2.63 10.51
N THR A 189 35.97 -1.66 10.04
CA THR A 189 37.42 -1.81 9.87
C THR A 189 38.08 -0.45 10.09
N GLY A 190 39.01 -0.39 11.05
CA GLY A 190 40.07 0.61 11.09
C GLY A 190 40.06 1.53 12.31
N GLY A 191 41.02 1.32 13.23
CA GLY A 191 41.36 2.31 14.24
C GLY A 191 41.97 1.74 15.52
N ALA A 192 43.02 0.92 15.40
CA ALA A 192 43.96 0.69 16.49
C ALA A 192 45.14 1.64 16.27
N SER A 193 45.32 2.59 17.19
CA SER A 193 46.58 3.24 17.58
C SER A 193 46.33 3.98 18.89
#